data_AF-A0A966UKX4-F1
#
_entry.id   AF-A0A966UKX4-F1
#
_cell.length_a   1.000
_cell.length_b   1.000
_cell.length_c   1.000
_cell.angle_alpha   90.00
_cell.angle_beta   90.00
_cell.angle_gamma   90.00
#
_symmetry.space_group_name_H-M   'P 1'
#
loop_
_entity.id
_entity.type
_entity.pdbx_description
1 polymer ?
#
loop_
_entity_poly.entity_id
_entity_poly.type
_entity_poly.pdbx_seq_one_letter_code
_entity_poly.pdbx_strand_id
1 'polypeptide(L)'
;MLSHSSMLIPTLNTRFSSLIPRPTSKTANENSRTHRIGIIRIAPKRMNRRLGKRPFRFRTVPPPLPRSGIVADHEWQNDPMFESPTHFFLHHYGQPGDLNVVMGAAMSTESALLALERGDRDQAERLWASVDGAALLSAWDSSNKRCKELGPRWSLERPDAVATRDKPANSNIAKKVYARDGHRCRYCGSPVFTRNKGSRILKLIEAFPEQTPNLTIVNGSLHGSGKSGAIRNVDYAKFLWSYAAPDHVFPRSLGGLTNMNNLVTSCSGCNYSKMDLTLEQMGVRPLE
;
A
#
# COMPACT_ATOMS: atom_id res chain seq x y z
N MET A 1 -56.48 -1.45 57.50
CA MET A 1 -56.83 -2.47 56.49
C MET A 1 -55.54 -3.18 56.06
N LEU A 2 -55.49 -4.49 56.32
CA LEU A 2 -54.82 -5.61 55.61
C LEU A 2 -53.94 -5.24 54.39
N SER A 3 -52.88 -5.93 53.96
CA SER A 3 -52.18 -7.17 54.34
C SER A 3 -51.16 -7.45 53.20
N HIS A 4 -50.13 -8.23 53.52
CA HIS A 4 -49.09 -8.87 52.71
C HIS A 4 -49.47 -9.49 51.34
N SER A 5 -48.42 -9.71 50.52
CA SER A 5 -48.11 -10.87 49.64
C SER A 5 -47.85 -10.44 48.18
N SER A 6 -46.65 -10.61 47.62
CA SER A 6 -45.98 -11.85 47.17
C SER A 6 -46.67 -12.56 46.00
N MET A 7 -45.83 -12.90 45.02
CA MET A 7 -45.84 -14.12 44.19
C MET A 7 -46.33 -14.10 42.72
N LEU A 8 -45.42 -14.63 41.88
CA LEU A 8 -45.59 -15.63 40.81
C LEU A 8 -45.70 -15.18 39.33
N ILE A 9 -44.75 -15.71 38.57
CA ILE A 9 -44.74 -16.00 37.14
C ILE A 9 -45.83 -17.04 36.83
N PRO A 10 -46.48 -16.95 35.66
CA PRO A 10 -46.76 -18.17 34.90
C PRO A 10 -46.29 -18.08 33.43
N THR A 11 -45.64 -19.15 33.01
CA THR A 11 -45.38 -19.57 31.63
C THR A 11 -46.69 -19.78 30.87
N LEU A 12 -46.80 -19.29 29.64
CA LEU A 12 -47.73 -19.84 28.65
C LEU A 12 -47.03 -20.04 27.31
N ASN A 13 -47.08 -21.30 26.91
CA ASN A 13 -46.58 -21.90 25.69
C ASN A 13 -47.77 -21.94 24.71
N THR A 14 -47.69 -21.25 23.58
CA THR A 14 -48.66 -21.41 22.49
C THR A 14 -47.93 -21.54 21.17
N ARG A 15 -47.93 -22.78 20.65
CA ARG A 15 -47.66 -23.11 19.25
C ARG A 15 -48.76 -22.48 18.38
N PHE A 16 -48.37 -21.78 17.33
CA PHE A 16 -49.17 -21.70 16.11
C PHE A 16 -48.24 -21.79 14.89
N SER A 17 -48.34 -22.93 14.20
CA SER A 17 -47.98 -23.07 12.80
C SER A 17 -48.91 -22.21 11.95
N SER A 18 -48.38 -21.53 10.94
CA SER A 18 -48.67 -21.85 9.53
C SER A 18 -48.33 -20.67 8.58
N LEU A 19 -47.83 -21.06 7.40
CA LEU A 19 -47.89 -20.34 6.11
C LEU A 19 -46.91 -19.17 5.87
N ILE A 20 -45.70 -19.53 5.42
CA ILE A 20 -44.89 -18.69 4.52
C ILE A 20 -44.83 -19.41 3.16
N PRO A 21 -45.19 -18.76 2.04
CA PRO A 21 -45.17 -19.40 0.73
C PRO A 21 -43.73 -19.52 0.18
N ARG A 22 -43.45 -20.69 -0.41
CA ARG A 22 -42.29 -20.90 -1.29
C ARG A 22 -42.59 -20.32 -2.67
N PRO A 23 -41.61 -19.71 -3.37
CA PRO A 23 -41.58 -19.70 -4.82
C PRO A 23 -40.85 -20.94 -5.33
N THR A 24 -41.52 -21.68 -6.21
CA THR A 24 -41.00 -22.83 -6.94
C THR A 24 -40.14 -22.44 -8.14
N SER A 25 -39.06 -23.20 -8.27
CA SER A 25 -38.10 -23.44 -9.35
C SER A 25 -38.49 -23.25 -10.82
N LYS A 26 -37.45 -22.95 -11.63
CA LYS A 26 -37.01 -23.52 -12.94
C LYS A 26 -36.64 -22.36 -13.88
N THR A 27 -35.50 -22.28 -14.58
CA THR A 27 -34.39 -23.17 -14.96
C THR A 27 -33.36 -22.27 -15.67
N ALA A 28 -32.05 -22.49 -15.50
CA ALA A 28 -31.09 -22.53 -16.61
C ALA A 28 -29.67 -22.81 -16.13
N ASN A 29 -28.96 -23.52 -16.99
CA ASN A 29 -27.77 -24.30 -16.76
C ASN A 29 -26.49 -23.47 -16.66
N GLU A 30 -25.48 -24.12 -16.10
CA GLU A 30 -24.06 -23.79 -16.03
C GLU A 30 -23.50 -23.01 -17.22
N ASN A 31 -22.74 -21.95 -16.93
CA ASN A 31 -21.44 -21.80 -17.58
C ASN A 31 -20.45 -21.01 -16.71
N SER A 32 -19.41 -21.72 -16.30
CA SER A 32 -18.24 -21.21 -15.60
C SER A 32 -17.56 -20.07 -16.37
N ARG A 33 -17.38 -18.90 -15.75
CA ARG A 33 -16.38 -17.91 -16.17
C ARG A 33 -15.69 -17.31 -14.96
N THR A 34 -14.42 -17.66 -14.85
CA THR A 34 -13.41 -17.08 -13.98
C THR A 34 -13.22 -15.59 -14.31
N HIS A 35 -13.56 -14.70 -13.39
CA HIS A 35 -13.17 -13.30 -13.50
C HIS A 35 -11.68 -13.14 -13.18
N ARG A 36 -10.86 -13.16 -14.23
CA ARG A 36 -9.53 -12.55 -14.23
C ARG A 36 -9.72 -11.04 -14.04
N ILE A 37 -9.10 -10.51 -12.98
CA ILE A 37 -8.97 -9.07 -12.76
C ILE A 37 -8.21 -8.47 -13.96
N GLY A 38 -8.92 -7.73 -14.79
CA GLY A 38 -8.40 -7.07 -15.97
C GLY A 38 -7.51 -5.90 -15.61
N ILE A 39 -6.23 -6.02 -15.92
CA ILE A 39 -5.32 -4.89 -16.06
C ILE A 39 -5.85 -4.04 -17.22
N ILE A 40 -6.21 -2.78 -16.97
CA ILE A 40 -6.59 -1.83 -18.00
C ILE A 40 -5.36 -1.59 -18.89
N ARG A 41 -5.31 -2.29 -20.03
CA ARG A 41 -4.43 -1.98 -21.16
C ARG A 41 -5.13 -0.96 -22.04
N ILE A 42 -4.62 0.27 -22.04
CA ILE A 42 -4.95 1.24 -23.09
C ILE A 42 -4.19 0.79 -24.35
N ALA A 43 -4.92 0.32 -25.36
CA ALA A 43 -4.37 -0.08 -26.65
C ALA A 43 -4.16 1.14 -27.56
N PRO A 44 -3.02 1.30 -28.23
CA PRO A 44 -2.87 2.31 -29.28
C PRO A 44 -3.53 1.83 -30.58
N LYS A 45 -4.27 2.73 -31.24
CA LYS A 45 -4.88 2.52 -32.55
C LYS A 45 -3.82 2.16 -33.60
N ARG A 46 -4.06 1.09 -34.35
CA ARG A 46 -3.28 0.72 -35.55
C ARG A 46 -3.43 1.79 -36.62
N MET A 47 -2.32 2.36 -37.07
CA MET A 47 -2.24 3.08 -38.33
C MET A 47 -1.19 2.39 -39.21
N ASN A 48 -1.65 1.79 -40.32
CA ASN A 48 -0.81 1.14 -41.32
C ASN A 48 0.08 2.18 -42.01
N ARG A 49 1.40 1.95 -42.06
CA ARG A 49 2.27 2.51 -43.12
C ARG A 49 3.49 1.61 -43.35
N ARG A 50 3.85 1.52 -44.63
CA ARG A 50 4.67 0.50 -45.29
C ARG A 50 6.13 0.49 -44.82
N LEU A 51 6.71 -0.71 -44.86
CA LEU A 51 8.11 -1.05 -44.60
C LEU A 51 9.09 -0.30 -45.51
N GLY A 52 10.11 0.31 -44.91
CA GLY A 52 11.35 0.73 -45.57
C GLY A 52 12.53 0.36 -44.68
N LYS A 53 13.38 -0.56 -45.14
CA LYS A 53 14.58 -1.04 -44.44
C LYS A 53 15.61 0.09 -44.33
N ARG A 54 16.19 0.34 -43.14
CA ARG A 54 17.40 1.17 -42.96
C ARG A 54 18.41 0.45 -42.05
N PRO A 55 19.73 0.63 -42.28
CA PRO A 55 20.76 -0.30 -41.82
C PRO A 55 21.15 -0.10 -40.36
N PHE A 56 21.65 -1.18 -39.77
CA PHE A 56 22.23 -1.27 -38.42
C PHE A 56 23.32 -0.20 -38.20
N ARG A 57 23.16 0.63 -37.16
CA ARG A 57 24.25 1.42 -36.57
C ARG A 57 24.66 0.80 -35.24
N PHE A 58 25.96 0.65 -35.04
CA PHE A 58 26.58 0.16 -33.80
C PHE A 58 26.09 0.97 -32.59
N ARG A 59 25.64 0.27 -31.54
CA ARG A 59 25.27 0.84 -30.24
C ARG A 59 26.51 1.42 -29.57
N THR A 60 26.53 2.71 -29.33
CA THR A 60 27.40 3.29 -28.30
C THR A 60 26.83 2.89 -26.93
N VAL A 61 27.68 2.28 -26.09
CA VAL A 61 27.37 2.02 -24.68
C VAL A 61 27.34 3.37 -23.96
N PRO A 62 26.30 3.74 -23.21
CA PRO A 62 26.31 4.98 -22.44
C PRO A 62 27.43 4.90 -21.38
N PRO A 63 28.13 6.01 -21.08
CA PRO A 63 29.24 6.00 -20.16
C PRO A 63 28.77 5.55 -18.76
N PRO A 64 29.64 4.89 -17.98
CA PRO A 64 29.32 4.56 -16.60
C PRO A 64 29.05 5.85 -15.81
N LEU A 65 28.02 5.83 -14.97
CA LEU A 65 27.78 6.92 -14.02
C LEU A 65 29.05 7.15 -13.19
N PRO A 66 29.46 8.40 -12.95
CA PRO A 66 30.67 8.71 -12.21
C PRO A 66 30.61 8.03 -10.84
N ARG A 67 31.66 7.25 -10.54
CA ARG A 67 31.95 6.80 -9.18
C ARG A 67 32.49 8.01 -8.42
N SER A 68 31.95 8.24 -7.23
CA SER A 68 32.21 9.38 -6.33
C SER A 68 31.48 10.67 -6.73
N GLY A 69 30.78 11.27 -5.76
CA GLY A 69 30.07 12.53 -5.90
C GLY A 69 28.65 12.44 -5.37
N ILE A 70 28.46 12.97 -4.17
CA ILE A 70 27.18 13.55 -3.74
C ILE A 70 26.68 14.45 -4.88
N VAL A 71 25.37 14.38 -5.13
CA VAL A 71 24.59 15.09 -6.14
C VAL A 71 25.22 16.42 -6.53
N ALA A 72 25.52 16.61 -7.82
CA ALA A 72 26.02 17.88 -8.34
C ALA A 72 25.09 19.03 -7.93
N ASP A 73 25.69 20.13 -7.47
CA ASP A 73 25.05 21.38 -7.06
C ASP A 73 24.32 22.02 -8.25
N HIS A 74 23.12 21.52 -8.57
CA HIS A 74 22.13 22.32 -9.28
C HIS A 74 21.42 23.17 -8.23
N GLU A 75 21.62 24.48 -8.26
CA GLU A 75 20.87 25.41 -7.43
C GLU A 75 19.37 25.25 -7.71
N TRP A 76 18.65 24.76 -6.72
CA TRP A 76 17.20 24.61 -6.71
C TRP A 76 16.56 26.00 -6.55
N GLN A 77 16.58 26.83 -7.60
CA GLN A 77 16.03 28.18 -7.52
C GLN A 77 14.48 28.15 -7.62
N ASN A 78 13.83 28.34 -6.47
CA ASN A 78 12.50 28.97 -6.27
C ASN A 78 11.18 28.17 -6.44
N ASP A 79 11.18 26.84 -6.50
CA ASP A 79 9.93 26.06 -6.34
C ASP A 79 9.74 25.60 -4.87
N PRO A 80 8.51 25.56 -4.31
CA PRO A 80 8.31 25.11 -2.94
C PRO A 80 8.74 23.65 -2.81
N MET A 81 9.80 23.40 -2.03
CA MET A 81 10.23 22.05 -1.75
C MET A 81 9.19 21.35 -0.88
N PHE A 82 8.71 20.20 -1.35
CA PHE A 82 7.79 19.36 -0.59
C PHE A 82 8.57 18.42 0.32
N GLU A 83 8.10 18.30 1.57
CA GLU A 83 8.70 17.43 2.58
C GLU A 83 8.68 15.94 2.23
N SER A 84 7.71 15.51 1.40
CA SER A 84 7.60 14.11 0.94
C SER A 84 6.70 13.99 -0.29
N PRO A 85 6.72 12.84 -0.99
CA PRO A 85 5.78 12.56 -2.07
C PRO A 85 4.32 12.63 -1.61
N THR A 86 4.03 12.21 -0.38
CA THR A 86 2.68 12.33 0.19
C THR A 86 2.30 13.79 0.39
N HIS A 87 3.21 14.65 0.86
CA HIS A 87 2.94 16.09 0.98
C HIS A 87 2.64 16.72 -0.38
N PHE A 88 3.46 16.44 -1.41
CA PHE A 88 3.20 16.84 -2.79
C PHE A 88 1.81 16.40 -3.28
N PHE A 89 1.45 15.13 -3.05
CA PHE A 89 0.16 14.61 -3.46
C PHE A 89 -1.01 15.31 -2.74
N LEU A 90 -0.90 15.53 -1.43
CA LEU A 90 -1.93 16.22 -0.66
C LEU A 90 -2.11 17.68 -1.10
N HIS A 91 -1.04 18.35 -1.52
CA HIS A 91 -1.13 19.69 -2.08
C HIS A 91 -2.00 19.73 -3.35
N HIS A 92 -1.81 18.77 -4.26
CA HIS A 92 -2.55 18.74 -5.53
C HIS A 92 -3.96 18.16 -5.45
N TYR A 93 -4.22 17.25 -4.51
CA TYR A 93 -5.51 16.56 -4.41
C TYR A 93 -6.31 16.96 -3.18
N GLY A 94 -5.72 17.65 -2.21
CA GLY A 94 -6.30 17.86 -0.88
C GLY A 94 -6.25 16.59 -0.03
N GLN A 95 -6.59 16.71 1.26
CA GLN A 95 -6.59 15.57 2.19
C GLN A 95 -7.77 14.62 1.93
N PRO A 96 -7.52 13.34 1.59
CA PRO A 96 -8.55 12.30 1.55
C PRO A 96 -8.67 11.55 2.90
N GLY A 97 -7.83 11.95 3.87
CA GLY A 97 -7.77 11.47 5.25
C GLY A 97 -6.71 12.29 6.02
N ASP A 98 -6.79 12.27 7.36
CA ASP A 98 -5.88 13.02 8.21
C ASP A 98 -4.47 12.40 8.20
N LEU A 99 -3.47 13.15 7.72
CA LEU A 99 -2.08 12.68 7.66
C LEU A 99 -1.56 12.35 9.06
N ASN A 100 -2.07 13.00 10.11
CA ASN A 100 -1.72 12.68 11.49
C ASN A 100 -2.24 11.29 11.88
N VAL A 101 -3.40 10.87 11.39
CA VAL A 101 -3.91 9.50 11.60
C VAL A 101 -3.02 8.49 10.88
N VAL A 102 -2.62 8.77 9.64
CA VAL A 102 -1.74 7.87 8.87
C VAL A 102 -0.36 7.73 9.50
N MET A 103 0.27 8.84 9.85
CA MET A 103 1.60 8.85 10.45
C MET A 103 1.57 8.35 11.90
N GLY A 104 0.54 8.72 12.65
CA GLY A 104 0.27 8.22 13.99
C GLY A 104 0.12 6.70 14.03
N ALA A 105 -0.61 6.11 13.09
CA ALA A 105 -0.73 4.66 12.96
C ALA A 105 0.64 3.98 12.76
N ALA A 106 1.52 4.54 11.93
CA ALA A 106 2.87 4.02 11.73
C ALA A 106 3.69 4.05 13.03
N MET A 107 3.65 5.18 13.75
CA MET A 107 4.33 5.37 15.04
C MET A 107 3.79 4.42 16.12
N SER A 108 2.47 4.31 16.26
CA SER A 108 1.82 3.42 17.22
C SER A 108 2.15 1.95 16.94
N THR A 109 2.18 1.56 15.66
CA THR A 109 2.57 0.19 15.26
C THR A 109 4.01 -0.11 15.65
N GLU A 110 4.96 0.79 15.37
CA GLU A 110 6.36 0.60 15.75
C GLU A 110 6.54 0.59 17.28
N SER A 111 5.84 1.48 17.99
CA SER A 111 5.87 1.53 19.45
C SER A 111 5.30 0.25 20.07
N ALA A 112 4.24 -0.31 19.49
CA ALA A 112 3.68 -1.60 19.90
C ALA A 112 4.68 -2.74 19.70
N LEU A 113 5.42 -2.75 18.57
CA LEU A 113 6.49 -3.73 18.34
C LEU A 113 7.60 -3.62 19.39
N LEU A 114 8.06 -2.41 19.67
CA LEU A 114 9.12 -2.18 20.66
C LEU A 114 8.67 -2.52 22.09
N ALA A 115 7.41 -2.26 22.45
CA ALA A 115 6.83 -2.69 23.71
C ALA A 115 6.82 -4.23 23.82
N LEU A 116 6.34 -4.91 22.78
CA LEU A 116 6.31 -6.37 22.74
C LEU A 116 7.72 -6.99 22.81
N GLU A 117 8.70 -6.39 22.12
CA GLU A 117 10.11 -6.82 22.14
C GLU A 117 10.77 -6.65 23.51
N ARG A 118 10.27 -5.72 24.34
CA ARG A 118 10.70 -5.52 25.73
C ARG A 118 9.91 -6.37 26.75
N GLY A 119 8.94 -7.16 26.29
CA GLY A 119 8.06 -7.96 27.15
C GLY A 119 6.88 -7.20 27.75
N ASP A 120 6.69 -5.92 27.43
CA ASP A 120 5.54 -5.12 27.87
C ASP A 120 4.34 -5.38 26.96
N ARG A 121 3.69 -6.52 27.19
CA ARG A 121 2.56 -7.00 26.38
C ARG A 121 1.34 -6.07 26.50
N ASP A 122 1.07 -5.52 27.68
CA ASP A 122 -0.08 -4.65 27.91
C ASP A 122 0.06 -3.32 27.17
N GLN A 123 1.26 -2.71 27.18
CA GLN A 123 1.53 -1.52 26.38
C GLN A 123 1.44 -1.84 24.88
N ALA A 124 1.98 -2.97 24.45
CA ALA A 124 1.91 -3.40 23.06
C ALA A 124 0.46 -3.56 22.58
N GLU A 125 -0.39 -4.21 23.38
CA GLU A 125 -1.79 -4.44 23.06
C GLU A 125 -2.56 -3.13 22.92
N ARG A 126 -2.39 -2.20 23.87
CA ARG A 126 -3.05 -0.88 23.83
C ARG A 126 -2.62 -0.07 22.62
N LEU A 127 -1.31 -0.01 22.34
CA LEU A 127 -0.79 0.73 21.19
C LEU A 127 -1.25 0.11 19.87
N TRP A 128 -1.26 -1.21 19.76
CA TRP A 128 -1.76 -1.89 18.56
C TRP A 128 -3.26 -1.68 18.37
N ALA A 129 -4.03 -1.70 19.47
CA ALA A 129 -5.47 -1.47 19.45
C ALA A 129 -5.81 -0.04 19.00
N SER A 130 -4.97 0.94 19.32
CA SER A 130 -5.15 2.34 18.91
C SER A 130 -5.07 2.57 17.40
N VAL A 131 -4.53 1.61 16.65
CA VAL A 131 -4.41 1.71 15.19
C VAL A 131 -5.73 1.36 14.51
N ASP A 132 -6.45 2.38 14.06
CA ASP A 132 -7.72 2.22 13.35
C ASP A 132 -7.51 1.84 11.87
N GLY A 133 -7.51 0.53 11.62
CA GLY A 133 -7.41 0.00 10.25
C GLY A 133 -8.56 0.42 9.34
N ALA A 134 -9.78 0.60 9.87
CA ALA A 134 -10.94 0.98 9.06
C ALA A 134 -10.82 2.41 8.55
N ALA A 135 -10.41 3.34 9.43
CA ALA A 135 -10.11 4.73 9.05
C ALA A 135 -8.99 4.80 8.00
N LEU A 136 -7.91 4.03 8.19
CA LEU A 136 -6.79 3.99 7.23
C LEU A 136 -7.20 3.46 5.85
N LEU A 137 -8.03 2.42 5.81
CA LEU A 137 -8.55 1.88 4.55
C LEU A 137 -9.50 2.87 3.86
N SER A 138 -10.40 3.51 4.62
CA SER A 138 -11.30 4.54 4.11
C SER A 138 -10.53 5.72 3.50
N ALA A 139 -9.48 6.18 4.17
CA ALA A 139 -8.59 7.22 3.66
C ALA A 139 -7.86 6.78 2.37
N TRP A 140 -7.40 5.54 2.31
CA TRP A 140 -6.75 4.97 1.12
C TRP A 140 -7.71 4.93 -0.09
N ASP A 141 -8.92 4.42 0.11
CA ASP A 141 -9.91 4.30 -0.96
C ASP A 141 -10.41 5.68 -1.43
N SER A 142 -10.61 6.62 -0.50
CA SER A 142 -10.97 8.00 -0.79
C SER A 142 -9.88 8.71 -1.61
N SER A 143 -8.61 8.51 -1.26
CA SER A 143 -7.46 9.06 -2.00
C SER A 143 -7.46 8.57 -3.45
N ASN A 144 -7.64 7.25 -3.63
CA ASN A 144 -7.65 6.63 -4.95
C ASN A 144 -8.84 7.08 -5.79
N LYS A 145 -10.03 7.19 -5.19
CA LYS A 145 -11.24 7.66 -5.87
C LYS A 145 -11.05 9.10 -6.35
N ARG A 146 -10.60 9.99 -5.46
CA ARG A 146 -10.39 11.41 -5.77
C ARG A 146 -9.35 11.63 -6.87
N CYS A 147 -8.25 10.89 -6.84
CA CYS A 147 -7.25 10.93 -7.91
C CYS A 147 -7.84 10.53 -9.28
N LYS A 148 -8.70 9.51 -9.32
CA LYS A 148 -9.36 9.07 -10.57
C LYS A 148 -10.35 10.10 -11.10
N GLU A 149 -11.12 10.73 -10.22
CA GLU A 149 -12.14 11.72 -10.59
C GLU A 149 -11.54 13.04 -11.07
N LEU A 150 -10.47 13.50 -10.41
CA LEU A 150 -9.87 14.82 -10.69
C LEU A 150 -8.81 14.79 -11.79
N GLY A 151 -8.31 13.61 -12.17
CA GLY A 151 -7.20 13.45 -13.11
C GLY A 151 -5.87 14.01 -12.58
N PRO A 152 -4.83 14.13 -13.42
CA PRO A 152 -3.59 14.81 -13.06
C PRO A 152 -3.84 16.28 -12.72
N ARG A 153 -3.46 16.71 -11.51
CA ARG A 153 -3.65 18.10 -11.01
C ARG A 153 -2.35 18.89 -10.87
N TRP A 154 -1.23 18.31 -11.27
CA TRP A 154 0.07 18.94 -11.36
C TRP A 154 0.36 19.33 -12.81
N SER A 155 0.98 20.49 -13.03
CA SER A 155 1.38 20.98 -14.36
C SER A 155 2.84 20.63 -14.66
N LEU A 156 3.17 19.35 -14.55
CA LEU A 156 4.54 18.86 -14.75
C LEU A 156 4.68 18.22 -16.13
N GLU A 157 5.65 18.68 -16.90
CA GLU A 157 6.07 17.97 -18.11
C GLU A 157 6.65 16.62 -17.72
N ARG A 158 6.12 15.55 -18.34
CA ARG A 158 6.59 14.18 -18.11
C ARG A 158 7.44 13.75 -19.30
N PRO A 159 8.71 13.36 -19.07
CA PRO A 159 9.53 12.80 -20.14
C PRO A 159 8.87 11.56 -20.73
N ASP A 160 9.12 11.33 -22.02
CA ASP A 160 8.64 10.14 -22.69
C ASP A 160 9.16 8.87 -22.00
N ALA A 161 8.25 7.91 -21.82
CA ALA A 161 8.64 6.63 -21.25
C ALA A 161 9.63 5.91 -22.17
N VAL A 162 10.66 5.30 -21.58
CA VAL A 162 11.63 4.52 -22.34
C VAL A 162 10.96 3.28 -22.95
N ALA A 163 11.39 2.94 -24.17
CA ALA A 163 10.84 1.79 -24.90
C ALA A 163 11.07 0.45 -24.20
N THR A 164 12.15 0.33 -23.42
CA THR A 164 12.48 -0.87 -22.63
C THR A 164 12.75 -0.48 -21.19
N ARG A 165 12.04 -1.14 -20.27
CA ARG A 165 12.16 -0.94 -18.82
C ARG A 165 13.01 -2.06 -18.23
N ASP A 166 13.77 -1.75 -17.19
CA ASP A 166 14.45 -2.78 -16.41
C ASP A 166 13.44 -3.71 -15.70
N LYS A 167 13.92 -4.85 -15.19
CA LYS A 167 13.12 -5.79 -14.39
C LYS A 167 12.67 -5.11 -13.10
N PRO A 168 11.48 -5.42 -12.55
CA PRO A 168 11.10 -4.93 -11.24
C PRO A 168 12.01 -5.48 -10.13
N ALA A 169 12.05 -4.80 -8.99
CA ALA A 169 12.73 -5.30 -7.80
C ALA A 169 12.14 -6.66 -7.37
N ASN A 170 13.00 -7.66 -7.21
CA ASN A 170 12.61 -8.94 -6.63
C ASN A 170 12.73 -8.91 -5.09
N SER A 171 12.25 -9.97 -4.44
CA SER A 171 12.25 -10.06 -2.97
C SER A 171 13.65 -9.99 -2.35
N ASN A 172 14.69 -10.45 -3.04
CA ASN A 172 16.05 -10.46 -2.49
C ASN A 172 16.64 -9.05 -2.42
N ILE A 173 16.55 -8.27 -3.50
CA ILE A 173 17.04 -6.88 -3.47
C ILE A 173 16.16 -6.00 -2.58
N ALA A 174 14.84 -6.20 -2.59
CA ALA A 174 13.92 -5.48 -1.71
C ALA A 174 14.29 -5.64 -0.24
N LYS A 175 14.55 -6.88 0.23
CA LYS A 175 15.00 -7.12 1.60
C LYS A 175 16.30 -6.40 1.95
N LYS A 176 17.26 -6.35 1.03
CA LYS A 176 18.53 -5.62 1.23
C LYS A 176 18.32 -4.11 1.33
N VAL A 177 17.44 -3.56 0.50
CA VAL A 177 17.07 -2.13 0.53
C VAL A 177 16.40 -1.78 1.87
N TYR A 178 15.43 -2.58 2.32
CA TYR A 178 14.75 -2.37 3.60
C TYR A 178 15.70 -2.43 4.80
N ALA A 179 16.63 -3.38 4.78
CA ALA A 179 17.64 -3.51 5.83
C ALA A 179 18.63 -2.34 5.83
N ARG A 180 19.12 -1.91 4.66
CA ARG A 180 20.02 -0.74 4.52
C ARG A 180 19.38 0.50 5.11
N ASP A 181 18.10 0.71 4.84
CA ASP A 181 17.37 1.92 5.24
C ASP A 181 16.75 1.82 6.64
N GLY A 182 17.11 0.78 7.42
CA GLY A 182 16.63 0.60 8.79
C GLY A 182 15.11 0.45 8.91
N HIS A 183 14.46 -0.09 7.87
CA HIS A 183 13.01 -0.20 7.78
C HIS A 183 12.28 1.14 7.98
N ARG A 184 12.87 2.24 7.49
CA ARG A 184 12.23 3.56 7.44
C ARG A 184 12.02 4.02 6.01
N CYS A 185 10.90 4.71 5.78
CA CYS A 185 10.65 5.40 4.53
C CYS A 185 11.70 6.48 4.33
N ARG A 186 12.45 6.42 3.23
CA ARG A 186 13.48 7.41 2.86
C ARG A 186 12.91 8.71 2.32
N TYR A 187 11.59 8.85 2.31
CA TYR A 187 10.92 10.09 1.93
C TYR A 187 10.31 10.81 3.13
N CYS A 188 9.54 10.12 3.97
CA CYS A 188 8.81 10.74 5.08
C CYS A 188 9.31 10.30 6.48
N GLY A 189 10.31 9.42 6.56
CA GLY A 189 10.90 8.96 7.82
C GLY A 189 10.09 7.90 8.60
N SER A 190 8.82 7.71 8.26
CA SER A 190 7.93 6.76 8.95
C SER A 190 8.46 5.31 8.86
N PRO A 191 8.29 4.51 9.94
CA PRO A 191 8.62 3.10 9.93
C PRO A 191 7.75 2.38 8.89
N VAL A 192 8.33 1.36 8.27
CA VAL A 192 7.64 0.53 7.29
C VAL A 192 7.64 -0.94 7.68
N PHE A 193 6.59 -1.64 7.26
CA PHE A 193 6.33 -3.02 7.65
C PHE A 193 6.22 -3.92 6.42
N THR A 194 6.68 -5.17 6.53
CA THR A 194 6.60 -6.15 5.43
C THR A 194 5.69 -7.31 5.82
N ARG A 195 5.13 -8.00 4.83
CA ARG A 195 4.29 -9.21 5.02
C ARG A 195 5.09 -10.50 4.84
N ASN A 196 6.42 -10.39 4.74
CA ASN A 196 7.28 -11.53 4.49
C ASN A 196 7.40 -12.38 5.75
N LYS A 197 7.61 -13.69 5.57
CA LYS A 197 7.95 -14.60 6.66
C LYS A 197 9.09 -14.03 7.51
N GLY A 198 8.88 -14.01 8.83
CA GLY A 198 9.84 -13.50 9.82
C GLY A 198 9.86 -11.98 9.98
N SER A 199 8.97 -11.22 9.35
CA SER A 199 8.92 -9.78 9.59
C SER A 199 8.34 -9.46 10.98
N ARG A 200 8.73 -8.30 11.52
CA ARG A 200 8.34 -7.87 12.88
C ARG A 200 6.83 -7.80 13.08
N ILE A 201 6.06 -7.38 12.06
CA ILE A 201 4.59 -7.24 12.17
C ILE A 201 3.89 -8.57 12.46
N LEU A 202 4.47 -9.71 12.06
CA LEU A 202 3.91 -11.03 12.36
C LEU A 202 3.85 -11.25 13.89
N LYS A 203 4.81 -10.72 14.66
CA LYS A 203 4.82 -10.83 16.13
C LYS A 203 3.57 -10.20 16.75
N LEU A 204 3.14 -9.03 16.26
CA LEU A 204 1.90 -8.39 16.74
C LEU A 204 0.66 -9.19 16.34
N ILE A 205 0.64 -9.74 15.12
CA ILE A 205 -0.49 -10.54 14.62
C ILE A 205 -0.61 -11.86 15.40
N GLU A 206 0.51 -12.52 15.72
CA GLU A 206 0.51 -13.73 16.56
C GLU A 206 0.14 -13.41 18.00
N ALA A 207 0.62 -12.28 18.53
CA ALA A 207 0.35 -11.85 19.89
C ALA A 207 -1.11 -11.42 20.10
N PHE A 208 -1.73 -10.78 19.12
CA PHE A 208 -3.04 -10.12 19.23
C PHE A 208 -3.94 -10.44 18.03
N PRO A 209 -4.26 -11.72 17.76
CA PRO A 209 -4.97 -12.15 16.55
C PRO A 209 -6.38 -11.54 16.43
N GLU A 210 -7.04 -11.26 17.55
CA GLU A 210 -8.35 -10.60 17.61
C GLU A 210 -8.36 -9.19 17.01
N GLN A 211 -7.20 -8.53 16.98
CA GLN A 211 -7.06 -7.19 16.41
C GLN A 211 -6.79 -7.20 14.89
N THR A 212 -6.51 -8.37 14.32
CA THR A 212 -6.37 -8.59 12.87
C THR A 212 -7.03 -9.90 12.45
N PRO A 213 -8.36 -10.04 12.62
CA PRO A 213 -9.05 -11.34 12.51
C PRO A 213 -9.01 -11.97 11.11
N ASN A 214 -8.73 -11.16 10.07
CA ASN A 214 -8.62 -11.62 8.69
C ASN A 214 -7.20 -12.10 8.33
N LEU A 215 -6.24 -11.98 9.25
CA LEU A 215 -4.85 -12.39 9.07
C LEU A 215 -4.56 -13.60 9.94
N THR A 216 -3.95 -14.61 9.33
CA THR A 216 -3.50 -15.83 10.01
C THR A 216 -2.08 -16.16 9.58
N ILE A 217 -1.35 -16.88 10.43
CA ILE A 217 0.01 -17.31 10.12
C ILE A 217 0.03 -18.82 9.95
N VAL A 218 0.43 -19.26 8.77
CA VAL A 218 0.50 -20.68 8.39
C VAL A 218 1.94 -20.98 7.98
N ASN A 219 2.59 -21.88 8.72
CA ASN A 219 4.00 -22.25 8.49
C ASN A 219 4.96 -21.03 8.47
N GLY A 220 4.65 -20.01 9.30
CA GLY A 220 5.39 -18.75 9.41
C GLY A 220 5.14 -17.76 8.26
N SER A 221 4.23 -18.06 7.33
CA SER A 221 3.82 -17.15 6.27
C SER A 221 2.49 -16.50 6.62
N LEU A 222 2.31 -15.23 6.27
CA LEU A 222 1.08 -14.51 6.49
C LEU A 222 0.06 -14.85 5.40
N HIS A 223 -1.16 -15.19 5.80
CA HIS A 223 -2.30 -15.48 4.93
C HIS A 223 -3.45 -14.53 5.25
N GLY A 224 -4.14 -14.07 4.21
CA GLY A 224 -5.31 -13.20 4.32
C GLY A 224 -6.61 -13.91 3.97
N SER A 225 -7.68 -13.12 3.86
CA SER A 225 -9.04 -13.61 3.64
C SER A 225 -9.35 -13.94 2.17
N GLY A 226 -8.41 -13.71 1.25
CA GLY A 226 -8.57 -14.03 -0.17
C GLY A 226 -8.42 -15.52 -0.49
N LYS A 227 -8.78 -15.89 -1.73
CA LYS A 227 -8.65 -17.27 -2.23
C LYS A 227 -7.21 -17.76 -2.04
N SER A 228 -7.07 -18.98 -1.51
CA SER A 228 -5.78 -19.61 -1.21
C SER A 228 -4.91 -18.82 -0.22
N GLY A 229 -5.53 -18.01 0.64
CA GLY A 229 -4.84 -17.17 1.63
C GLY A 229 -4.23 -15.90 1.06
N ALA A 230 -4.66 -15.47 -0.13
CA ALA A 230 -4.21 -14.20 -0.71
C ALA A 230 -4.57 -13.02 0.20
N ILE A 231 -3.62 -12.11 0.42
CA ILE A 231 -3.81 -10.96 1.30
C ILE A 231 -4.41 -9.79 0.52
N ARG A 232 -5.55 -9.28 0.99
CA ARG A 232 -6.27 -8.11 0.47
C ARG A 232 -5.99 -6.86 1.31
N ASN A 233 -6.21 -5.66 0.78
CA ASN A 233 -5.99 -4.40 1.52
C ASN A 233 -6.75 -4.35 2.86
N VAL A 234 -7.98 -4.89 2.88
CA VAL A 234 -8.79 -5.02 4.10
C VAL A 234 -8.13 -5.84 5.20
N ASP A 235 -7.25 -6.78 4.86
CA ASP A 235 -6.65 -7.70 5.84
C ASP A 235 -5.54 -7.01 6.63
N TYR A 236 -4.71 -6.21 5.95
CA TYR A 236 -3.56 -5.52 6.53
C TYR A 236 -3.79 -4.02 6.70
N ALA A 237 -5.05 -3.61 6.83
CA ALA A 237 -5.46 -2.22 6.84
C ALA A 237 -4.73 -1.38 7.91
N LYS A 238 -4.47 -1.97 9.09
CA LYS A 238 -3.71 -1.33 10.19
C LYS A 238 -2.31 -0.83 9.79
N PHE A 239 -1.70 -1.41 8.76
CA PHE A 239 -0.38 -0.99 8.28
C PHE A 239 -0.31 -0.81 6.76
N LEU A 240 -1.47 -0.63 6.10
CA LEU A 240 -1.60 -0.50 4.64
C LEU A 240 -0.72 0.64 4.08
N TRP A 241 -0.81 1.82 4.70
CA TRP A 241 -0.07 3.02 4.29
C TRP A 241 1.43 2.89 4.54
N SER A 242 1.82 2.15 5.58
CA SER A 242 3.21 1.91 5.99
C SER A 242 3.77 0.59 5.47
N TYR A 243 3.07 -0.08 4.54
CA TYR A 243 3.62 -1.27 3.92
C TYR A 243 4.84 -0.89 3.07
N ALA A 244 5.94 -1.63 3.23
CA ALA A 244 7.21 -1.31 2.60
C ALA A 244 7.20 -1.65 1.10
N ALA A 245 7.63 -0.70 0.28
CA ALA A 245 7.88 -0.88 -1.14
C ALA A 245 9.33 -0.46 -1.49
N PRO A 246 10.03 -1.22 -2.36
CA PRO A 246 11.33 -0.83 -2.86
C PRO A 246 11.09 0.10 -4.04
N ASP A 247 11.18 1.40 -3.80
CA ASP A 247 10.86 2.41 -4.79
C ASP A 247 12.10 2.85 -5.58
N HIS A 248 11.89 3.16 -6.85
CA HIS A 248 12.90 3.68 -7.75
C HIS A 248 12.99 5.20 -7.59
N VAL A 249 14.13 5.70 -7.10
CA VAL A 249 14.42 7.14 -6.99
C VAL A 249 14.24 7.80 -8.36
N PHE A 250 15.00 7.31 -9.35
CA PHE A 250 14.75 7.60 -10.76
C PHE A 250 13.80 6.55 -11.35
N PRO A 251 12.59 6.94 -11.83
CA PRO A 251 11.54 6.00 -12.21
C PRO A 251 11.96 5.00 -13.30
N ARG A 252 11.56 3.74 -13.12
CA ARG A 252 11.81 2.67 -14.10
C ARG A 252 11.19 2.94 -15.47
N SER A 253 10.05 3.65 -15.50
CA SER A 253 9.39 4.11 -16.73
C SER A 253 10.24 5.09 -17.53
N LEU A 254 11.16 5.81 -16.88
CA LEU A 254 12.05 6.81 -17.48
C LEU A 254 13.48 6.27 -17.69
N GLY A 255 13.71 4.98 -17.47
CA GLY A 255 15.01 4.33 -17.66
C GLY A 255 15.77 4.01 -16.38
N GLY A 256 15.17 4.24 -15.21
CA GLY A 256 15.74 3.85 -13.92
C GLY A 256 16.04 2.36 -13.80
N LEU A 257 17.25 2.05 -13.36
CA LEU A 257 17.73 0.69 -13.15
C LEU A 257 17.25 0.13 -11.81
N THR A 258 17.09 -1.19 -11.73
CA THR A 258 16.75 -1.91 -10.50
C THR A 258 18.02 -2.38 -9.81
N ASN A 259 18.65 -1.49 -9.05
CA ASN A 259 19.87 -1.76 -8.31
C ASN A 259 19.87 -1.01 -6.96
N MET A 260 20.85 -1.28 -6.11
CA MET A 260 20.93 -0.67 -4.77
C MET A 260 21.05 0.86 -4.81
N ASN A 261 21.65 1.44 -5.85
CA ASN A 261 21.87 2.89 -5.92
C ASN A 261 20.60 3.67 -6.30
N ASN A 262 19.68 3.02 -7.01
CA ASN A 262 18.44 3.64 -7.48
C ASN A 262 17.20 3.17 -6.68
N LEU A 263 17.36 2.22 -5.77
CA LEU A 263 16.26 1.75 -4.92
C LEU A 263 16.38 2.31 -3.51
N VAL A 264 15.25 2.76 -2.97
CA VAL A 264 15.07 3.17 -1.58
C VAL A 264 13.83 2.52 -0.97
N THR A 265 13.83 2.43 0.35
CA THR A 265 12.67 2.00 1.11
C THR A 265 11.66 3.13 1.14
N SER A 266 10.42 2.83 0.75
CA SER A 266 9.31 3.75 0.80
C SER A 266 8.13 3.11 1.51
N CYS A 267 7.30 3.92 2.17
CA CYS A 267 5.97 3.49 2.57
C CYS A 267 5.03 3.48 1.34
N SER A 268 3.99 2.65 1.36
CA SER A 268 2.97 2.64 0.29
C SER A 268 2.41 4.03 0.03
N GLY A 269 2.20 4.85 1.06
CA GLY A 269 1.75 6.24 0.91
C GLY A 269 2.65 7.04 -0.04
N CYS A 270 3.93 7.17 0.28
CA CYS A 270 4.87 7.92 -0.55
C CYS A 270 5.10 7.27 -1.92
N ASN A 271 5.21 5.93 -2.00
CA ASN A 271 5.40 5.22 -3.27
C ASN A 271 4.25 5.47 -4.25
N TYR A 272 3.01 5.34 -3.78
CA TYR A 272 1.82 5.58 -4.61
C TYR A 272 1.64 7.06 -4.93
N SER A 273 2.04 7.97 -4.04
CA SER A 273 2.04 9.41 -4.30
C SER A 273 3.09 9.84 -5.33
N LYS A 274 4.28 9.23 -5.32
CA LYS A 274 5.37 9.52 -6.29
C LYS A 274 5.05 9.03 -7.69
N MET A 275 4.42 7.86 -7.80
CA MET A 275 4.11 7.22 -9.08
C MET A 275 5.35 7.09 -9.98
N ASP A 276 5.32 7.70 -11.17
CA ASP A 276 6.37 7.73 -12.17
C ASP A 276 7.07 9.10 -12.27
N LEU A 277 6.89 9.98 -11.28
CA LEU A 277 7.60 11.25 -11.20
C LEU A 277 9.02 11.08 -10.64
N THR A 278 9.93 11.93 -11.12
CA THR A 278 11.24 12.12 -10.46
C THR A 278 11.07 12.94 -9.19
N LEU A 279 12.03 12.83 -8.27
CA LEU A 279 12.02 13.65 -7.06
C LEU A 279 12.17 15.15 -7.37
N GLU A 280 12.91 15.46 -8.43
CA GLU A 280 13.06 16.83 -8.95
C GLU A 280 11.74 17.42 -9.42
N GLN A 281 10.96 16.68 -10.23
CA GLN A 281 9.62 17.09 -10.65
C GLN A 281 8.68 17.33 -9.46
N MET A 282 8.90 16.65 -8.34
CA MET A 282 8.11 16.81 -7.13
C MET A 282 8.67 17.85 -6.16
N GLY A 283 9.86 18.42 -6.40
CA GLY A 283 10.55 19.26 -5.40
C GLY A 283 10.83 18.54 -4.07
N VAL A 284 11.05 17.22 -4.09
CA VAL A 284 11.29 16.38 -2.90
C VAL A 284 12.76 15.98 -2.85
N ARG A 285 13.35 15.86 -1.65
CA ARG A 285 14.64 15.19 -1.45
C ARG A 285 14.47 13.94 -0.58
N PRO A 286 15.21 12.85 -0.85
CA PRO A 286 15.28 11.75 0.10
C PRO A 286 15.91 12.23 1.41
N LEU A 287 15.47 11.64 2.52
CA LEU A 287 16.14 11.79 3.80
C LEU A 287 17.52 11.11 3.75
N GLU A 288 18.47 11.63 4.51
CA GLU A 288 19.83 11.08 4.70
C GLU A 288 19.88 9.90 5.66
#